data_AF-A0A6G7XYG6-F1
#
_entry.id   AF-A0A6G7XYG6-F1
#
_cell.length_a   1.000
_cell.length_b   1.000
_cell.length_c   1.000
_cell.angle_alpha   90.00
_cell.angle_beta   90.00
_cell.angle_gamma   90.00
#
_symmetry.space_group_name_H-M   'P 1'
#
loop_
_entity.id
_entity.type
_entity.pdbx_description
1 polymer ?
#
loop_
_entity_poly.entity_id
_entity_poly.type
_entity_poly.pdbx_seq_one_letter_code
_entity_poly.pdbx_strand_id
1 'polypeptide(L)'
;MDITFWYVVASIILIIIVLRIFAYIQKQQILRLIRTEYGVNRTQIYDGRRIDQVARYYYQLRSDSVDTLDDQTWLDLQMNEIFRTLDYTQSSIGSEYLYAQLRQQNKINANRFEEQVTYFSNHPNEREALQYEFRMMKTKDDNKFVEHIASESAFASFQTGVVSFMGIMGFFTTLYCILYPSSALEDGLGIIAIGIILIGQFMMSSAIYERTKDTWDTMIMFCKVFKKLKVLEKLDPNVFEDELKEVARIKKAMTSHASFVVTYVELTMGSSSANAIFYVIAAFYGLYGIALQQAKKLFIKNRGDILSLYDLIGHLETCIAVASYRQFKGEYCTPTFHDSASINAVSVYHPLIKKPVKNTKHVDRLSMVTGANASGKTTFARTLAVNVVLSQTINTAMATAFQFKLGNVYSSITISDDLLGGDSFYMAEIKRLKEMVSLSQGGTYTMFFMDEMLKGTNAVERIAAASTILDTFAQGDCFLLLTTHDIELTQLLGSKYSNYHFKEVTTDQEITYDYRIYDGITTGSNAIALLRVCNYDEDIVVEAQKRADHYGATNTWIA
;
A
#
# COMPACT_ATOMS: atom_id res chain seq x y z
N MET A 1 -3.06 -64.14 3.89
CA MET A 1 -2.78 -62.68 3.83
C MET A 1 -1.37 -62.49 4.33
N ASP A 2 -0.50 -61.99 3.48
CA ASP A 2 0.94 -62.02 3.65
C ASP A 2 1.42 -61.02 4.71
N ILE A 3 2.40 -61.38 5.53
CA ILE A 3 2.96 -60.49 6.58
C ILE A 3 3.50 -59.18 5.96
N THR A 4 4.02 -59.26 4.73
CA THR A 4 4.46 -58.13 3.92
C THR A 4 3.35 -57.11 3.63
N PHE A 5 2.11 -57.56 3.42
CA PHE A 5 0.95 -56.67 3.23
C PHE A 5 0.70 -55.80 4.47
N TRP A 6 0.74 -56.38 5.67
CA TRP A 6 0.56 -55.63 6.91
C TRP A 6 1.70 -54.66 7.19
N TYR A 7 2.94 -54.99 6.82
CA TYR A 7 4.07 -54.05 6.89
C TYR A 7 3.89 -52.85 5.96
N VAL A 8 3.40 -53.04 4.73
CA VAL A 8 3.11 -51.94 3.80
C VAL A 8 2.00 -51.05 4.35
N VAL A 9 0.90 -51.63 4.84
CA VAL A 9 -0.21 -50.87 5.42
C VAL A 9 0.24 -50.08 6.65
N ALA A 10 0.99 -50.69 7.57
CA ALA A 10 1.53 -50.01 8.75
C ALA A 10 2.49 -48.86 8.37
N SER A 11 3.30 -49.05 7.33
CA SER A 11 4.23 -48.02 6.82
C SER A 11 3.47 -46.83 6.23
N ILE A 12 2.42 -47.07 5.45
CA ILE A 12 1.56 -46.00 4.89
C ILE A 12 0.88 -45.21 6.01
N ILE A 13 0.33 -45.90 7.02
CA ILE A 13 -0.31 -45.25 8.18
C ILE A 13 0.71 -44.39 8.93
N LEU A 14 1.93 -44.92 9.17
CA LEU A 14 3.00 -44.18 9.82
C LEU A 14 3.38 -42.93 9.02
N ILE A 15 3.53 -43.03 7.70
CA ILE A 15 3.81 -41.89 6.82
C ILE A 15 2.69 -40.83 6.93
N ILE A 16 1.42 -41.24 6.89
CA ILE A 16 0.28 -40.31 7.03
C ILE A 16 0.31 -39.60 8.39
N ILE A 17 0.61 -40.32 9.47
CA ILE A 17 0.74 -39.74 10.81
C ILE A 17 1.90 -38.74 10.86
N VAL A 18 3.08 -39.11 10.35
CA VAL A 18 4.25 -38.22 10.29
C VAL A 18 3.95 -36.96 9.48
N LEU A 19 3.30 -37.09 8.31
CA LEU A 19 2.89 -35.95 7.50
C LEU A 19 1.89 -35.04 8.22
N ARG A 20 0.93 -35.62 8.97
CA ARG A 20 -0.02 -34.83 9.79
C ARG A 20 0.68 -34.11 10.95
N ILE A 21 1.60 -34.77 11.64
CA ILE A 21 2.40 -34.16 12.72
C ILE A 21 3.24 -33.02 12.14
N PHE A 22 3.91 -33.24 11.01
CA PHE A 22 4.70 -32.22 10.34
C PHE A 22 3.85 -31.02 9.92
N ALA A 23 2.70 -31.24 9.29
CA ALA A 23 1.76 -30.18 8.93
C ALA A 23 1.24 -29.41 10.16
N TYR A 24 0.97 -30.10 11.27
CA TYR A 24 0.59 -29.49 12.53
C TYR A 24 1.72 -28.61 13.09
N ILE A 25 2.96 -29.10 13.12
CA ILE A 25 4.13 -28.34 13.59
C ILE A 25 4.33 -27.09 12.74
N GLN A 26 4.28 -27.21 11.40
CA GLN A 26 4.39 -26.07 10.49
C GLN A 26 3.30 -25.03 10.77
N LYS A 27 2.04 -25.46 10.93
CA LYS A 27 0.94 -24.57 11.27
C LYS A 27 1.20 -23.82 12.59
N GLN A 28 1.67 -24.52 13.62
CA GLN A 28 1.98 -23.90 14.91
C GLN A 28 3.14 -22.91 14.81
N GLN A 29 4.18 -23.20 14.02
CA GLN A 29 5.28 -22.26 13.78
C GLN A 29 4.78 -20.98 13.12
N ILE A 30 3.90 -21.09 12.14
CA ILE A 30 3.35 -19.93 11.42
C ILE A 30 2.44 -19.10 12.34
N LEU A 31 1.60 -19.73 13.14
CA LEU A 31 0.77 -19.03 14.14
C LEU A 31 1.64 -18.31 15.18
N ARG A 32 2.75 -18.91 15.62
CA ARG A 32 3.71 -18.24 16.51
C ARG A 32 4.30 -16.99 15.85
N LEU A 33 4.70 -17.08 14.58
CA LEU A 33 5.21 -15.92 13.83
C LEU A 33 4.17 -14.80 13.73
N ILE A 34 2.93 -15.13 13.37
CA ILE A 34 1.82 -14.18 13.31
C ILE A 34 1.63 -13.46 14.65
N ARG A 35 1.69 -14.20 15.77
CA ARG A 35 1.59 -13.62 17.12
C ARG A 35 2.74 -12.67 17.44
N THR A 36 3.97 -13.04 17.08
CA THR A 36 5.15 -12.21 17.36
C THR A 36 5.24 -10.96 16.47
N GLU A 37 4.63 -10.99 15.28
CA GLU A 37 4.60 -9.86 14.34
C GLU A 37 3.51 -8.83 14.68
N TYR A 38 2.45 -9.23 15.40
CA TYR A 38 1.31 -8.37 15.69
C TYR A 38 1.65 -7.29 16.72
N GLY A 39 1.37 -6.02 16.39
CA GLY A 39 1.62 -4.88 17.29
C GLY A 39 3.08 -4.51 17.51
N VAL A 40 4.01 -4.99 16.68
CA VAL A 40 5.46 -4.74 16.82
C VAL A 40 6.01 -4.03 15.59
N ASN A 41 7.00 -3.13 15.76
CA ASN A 41 7.57 -2.34 14.67
C ASN A 41 8.07 -3.19 13.48
N ARG A 42 7.35 -3.14 12.35
CA ARG A 42 7.68 -3.88 11.12
C ARG A 42 8.84 -3.33 10.29
N THR A 43 9.39 -2.14 10.59
CA THR A 43 10.50 -1.55 9.79
C THR A 43 11.77 -2.41 9.76
N GLN A 44 11.90 -3.41 10.64
CA GLN A 44 13.01 -4.37 10.64
C GLN A 44 12.69 -5.69 9.91
N ILE A 45 11.43 -5.91 9.50
CA ILE A 45 10.90 -7.19 8.98
C ILE A 45 10.14 -6.94 7.65
N TYR A 46 10.46 -5.87 6.92
CA TYR A 46 9.82 -5.63 5.63
C TYR A 46 10.20 -6.76 4.65
N ASP A 47 9.19 -7.43 4.10
CA ASP A 47 9.25 -8.62 3.22
C ASP A 47 9.99 -8.35 1.89
N GLY A 48 10.55 -7.16 1.69
CA GLY A 48 11.17 -6.77 0.42
C GLY A 48 10.17 -6.59 -0.72
N ARG A 49 8.85 -6.65 -0.47
CA ARG A 49 7.81 -6.41 -1.48
C ARG A 49 8.03 -5.07 -2.14
N ARG A 50 8.13 -5.08 -3.45
CA ARG A 50 8.39 -3.89 -4.22
C ARG A 50 7.14 -3.03 -4.28
N ILE A 51 7.22 -1.77 -3.80
CA ILE A 51 6.07 -0.84 -3.83
C ILE A 51 5.53 -0.69 -5.27
N ASP A 52 6.40 -0.75 -6.28
CA ASP A 52 6.00 -0.74 -7.68
C ASP A 52 5.08 -1.91 -8.08
N GLN A 53 5.20 -3.08 -7.45
CA GLN A 53 4.29 -4.21 -7.68
C GLN A 53 2.95 -3.98 -6.96
N VAL A 54 3.01 -3.54 -5.71
CA VAL A 54 1.82 -3.26 -4.88
C VAL A 54 0.94 -2.16 -5.52
N ALA A 55 1.56 -1.16 -6.14
CA ALA A 55 0.86 -0.06 -6.77
C ALA A 55 0.12 -0.46 -8.07
N ARG A 56 0.41 -1.63 -8.68
CA ARG A 56 -0.23 -2.06 -9.94
C ARG A 56 -1.75 -2.16 -9.80
N TYR A 57 -2.23 -2.71 -8.68
CA TYR A 57 -3.66 -2.80 -8.38
C TYR A 57 -4.33 -1.42 -8.40
N TYR A 58 -3.66 -0.42 -7.81
CA TYR A 58 -4.16 0.95 -7.82
C TYR A 58 -4.25 1.51 -9.24
N TYR A 59 -3.14 1.54 -9.98
CA TYR A 59 -3.09 2.18 -11.31
C TYR A 59 -3.88 1.45 -12.40
N GLN A 60 -4.12 0.14 -12.28
CA GLN A 60 -4.83 -0.62 -13.31
C GLN A 60 -6.34 -0.73 -13.07
N LEU A 61 -6.79 -0.70 -11.81
CA LEU A 61 -8.17 -0.99 -11.46
C LEU A 61 -8.85 0.11 -10.63
N ARG A 62 -8.10 1.08 -10.08
CA ARG A 62 -8.60 1.98 -9.03
C ARG A 62 -8.21 3.46 -9.16
N SER A 63 -7.42 3.85 -10.17
CA SER A 63 -6.92 5.23 -10.37
C SER A 63 -7.96 6.23 -10.85
N ASP A 64 -9.07 5.77 -11.42
CA ASP A 64 -9.97 6.61 -12.24
C ASP A 64 -10.93 7.51 -11.44
N SER A 65 -10.57 7.91 -10.21
CA SER A 65 -11.46 8.73 -9.36
C SER A 65 -10.83 10.07 -8.97
N VAL A 66 -11.68 11.10 -8.99
CA VAL A 66 -11.36 12.51 -8.64
C VAL A 66 -10.85 12.64 -7.20
N ASP A 67 -11.28 11.76 -6.29
CA ASP A 67 -10.90 11.77 -4.87
C ASP A 67 -9.69 10.85 -4.60
N THR A 68 -8.59 11.10 -5.29
CA THR A 68 -7.35 10.34 -5.12
C THR A 68 -6.18 11.23 -4.72
N LEU A 69 -5.26 10.69 -3.93
CA LEU A 69 -3.95 11.30 -3.72
C LEU A 69 -3.11 11.13 -4.98
N ASP A 70 -2.76 12.24 -5.60
CA ASP A 70 -1.85 12.28 -6.73
C ASP A 70 -0.41 11.90 -6.31
N ASP A 71 0.42 11.59 -7.30
CA ASP A 71 1.78 11.11 -7.05
C ASP A 71 2.68 12.13 -6.37
N GLN A 72 2.51 13.42 -6.69
CA GLN A 72 3.29 14.47 -6.05
C GLN A 72 2.93 14.59 -4.58
N THR A 73 1.63 14.62 -4.23
CA THR A 73 1.21 14.66 -2.81
C THR A 73 1.64 13.39 -2.07
N TRP A 74 1.54 12.22 -2.71
CA TRP A 74 2.00 10.96 -2.12
C TRP A 74 3.49 11.00 -1.75
N LEU A 75 4.33 11.57 -2.62
CA LEU A 75 5.76 11.75 -2.38
C LEU A 75 6.05 12.81 -1.31
N ASP A 76 5.40 13.98 -1.38
CA ASP A 76 5.54 15.08 -0.44
C ASP A 76 5.28 14.65 1.02
N LEU A 77 4.29 13.77 1.20
CA LEU A 77 3.86 13.24 2.49
C LEU A 77 4.61 11.97 2.91
N GLN A 78 5.58 11.51 2.11
CA GLN A 78 6.37 10.30 2.36
C GLN A 78 5.51 9.05 2.60
N MET A 79 4.41 8.94 1.85
CA MET A 79 3.40 7.89 2.06
C MET A 79 3.95 6.49 1.81
N ASN A 80 5.03 6.33 1.02
CA ASN A 80 5.75 5.07 0.89
C ASN A 80 6.29 4.56 2.23
N GLU A 81 6.90 5.43 3.04
CA GLU A 81 7.44 5.05 4.35
C GLU A 81 6.31 4.79 5.34
N ILE A 82 5.25 5.59 5.29
CA ILE A 82 4.06 5.39 6.12
C ILE A 82 3.43 4.03 5.81
N PHE A 83 3.22 3.72 4.52
CA PHE A 83 2.72 2.43 4.06
C PHE A 83 3.58 1.28 4.59
N ARG A 84 4.92 1.36 4.50
CA ARG A 84 5.82 0.31 5.04
C ARG A 84 5.67 0.11 6.54
N THR A 85 5.37 1.16 7.30
CA THR A 85 5.13 1.04 8.75
C THR A 85 3.75 0.50 9.10
N LEU A 86 2.80 0.60 8.18
CA LEU A 86 1.38 0.29 8.37
C LEU A 86 1.00 -1.08 7.76
N ASP A 87 1.73 -1.55 6.76
CA ASP A 87 1.48 -2.83 6.10
C ASP A 87 1.82 -4.03 7.00
N TYR A 88 0.85 -4.43 7.83
CA TYR A 88 0.84 -5.67 8.63
C TYR A 88 0.08 -6.82 7.93
N THR A 89 -0.23 -6.66 6.65
CA THR A 89 -0.95 -7.67 5.88
C THR A 89 -0.11 -8.93 5.71
N GLN A 90 -0.78 -10.06 5.46
CA GLN A 90 -0.19 -11.39 5.37
C GLN A 90 -0.08 -11.88 3.93
N SER A 91 -0.82 -11.29 2.99
CA SER A 91 -0.80 -11.62 1.56
C SER A 91 -0.54 -10.39 0.67
N SER A 92 -0.25 -10.60 -0.62
CA SER A 92 -0.09 -9.50 -1.59
C SER A 92 -1.38 -8.74 -1.82
N ILE A 93 -2.52 -9.43 -1.75
CA ILE A 93 -3.87 -8.88 -1.89
C ILE A 93 -4.10 -7.79 -0.85
N GLY A 94 -3.77 -8.09 0.41
CA GLY A 94 -3.85 -7.13 1.51
C GLY A 94 -2.98 -5.90 1.25
N SER A 95 -1.70 -6.07 0.91
CA SER A 95 -0.80 -4.94 0.63
C SER A 95 -1.32 -4.06 -0.51
N GLU A 96 -1.75 -4.66 -1.61
CA GLU A 96 -2.25 -3.99 -2.81
C GLU A 96 -3.53 -3.19 -2.51
N TYR A 97 -4.48 -3.82 -1.81
CA TYR A 97 -5.71 -3.17 -1.40
C TYR A 97 -5.45 -2.04 -0.41
N LEU A 98 -4.60 -2.26 0.60
CA LEU A 98 -4.21 -1.24 1.57
C LEU A 98 -3.57 -0.03 0.89
N TYR A 99 -2.64 -0.26 -0.04
CA TYR A 99 -2.02 0.82 -0.81
C TYR A 99 -3.07 1.62 -1.60
N ALA A 100 -3.99 0.94 -2.29
CA ALA A 100 -5.07 1.60 -3.01
C ALA A 100 -6.02 2.36 -2.07
N GLN A 101 -6.34 1.81 -0.89
CA GLN A 101 -7.18 2.47 0.10
C GLN A 101 -6.50 3.73 0.66
N LEU A 102 -5.18 3.71 0.92
CA LEU A 102 -4.45 4.90 1.34
C LEU A 102 -4.42 5.99 0.25
N ARG A 103 -4.57 5.63 -1.02
CA ARG A 103 -4.69 6.58 -2.14
C ARG A 103 -6.09 7.16 -2.31
N GLN A 104 -7.12 6.41 -1.94
CA GLN A 104 -8.52 6.80 -2.17
C GLN A 104 -9.08 7.58 -0.98
N GLN A 105 -9.22 8.88 -1.16
CA GLN A 105 -9.64 9.79 -0.10
C GLN A 105 -11.16 9.73 0.08
N ASN A 106 -11.63 9.84 1.33
CA ASN A 106 -13.05 9.97 1.67
C ASN A 106 -13.97 8.86 1.14
N LYS A 107 -13.49 7.61 1.03
CA LYS A 107 -14.29 6.47 0.51
C LYS A 107 -14.74 5.46 1.54
N ILE A 108 -14.24 5.52 2.78
CA ILE A 108 -14.57 4.52 3.80
C ILE A 108 -15.83 4.89 4.56
N ASN A 109 -16.64 3.89 4.92
CA ASN A 109 -17.62 4.04 5.98
C ASN A 109 -16.89 3.94 7.32
N ALA A 110 -16.57 5.09 7.93
CA ALA A 110 -15.74 5.17 9.13
C ALA A 110 -16.29 4.35 10.30
N ASN A 111 -17.61 4.41 10.57
CA ASN A 111 -18.24 3.71 11.69
C ASN A 111 -18.11 2.19 11.53
N ARG A 112 -18.44 1.68 10.35
CA ARG A 112 -18.34 0.25 10.05
C ARG A 112 -16.90 -0.23 10.06
N PHE A 113 -15.99 0.54 9.47
CA PHE A 113 -14.57 0.23 9.47
C PHE A 113 -14.03 0.14 10.91
N GLU A 114 -14.44 1.07 11.78
CA GLU A 114 -14.05 1.07 13.19
C GLU A 114 -14.55 -0.16 13.96
N GLU A 115 -15.80 -0.56 13.72
CA GLU A 115 -16.40 -1.76 14.31
C GLU A 115 -15.58 -3.01 13.97
N GLN A 116 -15.19 -3.16 12.70
CA GLN A 116 -14.42 -4.29 12.19
C GLN A 116 -12.96 -4.30 12.70
N VAL A 117 -12.30 -3.14 12.75
CA VAL A 117 -10.96 -3.00 13.34
C VAL A 117 -11.00 -3.35 14.84
N THR A 118 -12.01 -2.87 15.56
CA THR A 118 -12.21 -3.15 16.99
C THR A 118 -12.48 -4.63 17.22
N TYR A 119 -13.28 -5.26 16.36
CA TYR A 119 -13.54 -6.70 16.41
C TYR A 119 -12.24 -7.52 16.39
N PHE A 120 -11.37 -7.28 15.41
CA PHE A 120 -10.11 -8.01 15.29
C PHE A 120 -9.09 -7.68 16.40
N SER A 121 -9.20 -6.51 17.02
CA SER A 121 -8.41 -6.16 18.21
C SER A 121 -8.83 -7.01 19.41
N ASN A 122 -10.14 -7.23 19.59
CA ASN A 122 -10.72 -7.93 20.75
C ASN A 122 -10.83 -9.46 20.58
N HIS A 123 -10.76 -9.98 19.35
CA HIS A 123 -10.92 -11.42 19.03
C HIS A 123 -9.63 -12.03 18.45
N PRO A 124 -8.56 -12.21 19.26
CA PRO A 124 -7.25 -12.63 18.77
C PRO A 124 -7.27 -14.01 18.13
N ASN A 125 -8.05 -14.96 18.64
CA ASN A 125 -8.12 -16.32 18.08
C ASN A 125 -8.65 -16.33 16.64
N GLU A 126 -9.68 -15.52 16.38
CA GLU A 126 -10.30 -15.42 15.06
C GLU A 126 -9.44 -14.63 14.09
N ARG A 127 -8.87 -13.51 14.57
CA ARG A 127 -7.85 -12.75 13.84
C ARG A 127 -6.70 -13.65 13.41
N GLU A 128 -6.12 -14.42 14.33
CA GLU A 128 -4.99 -15.31 14.05
C GLU A 128 -5.36 -16.42 13.05
N ALA A 129 -6.56 -17.00 13.18
CA ALA A 129 -7.04 -18.00 12.25
C ALA A 129 -7.16 -17.42 10.83
N LEU A 130 -7.69 -16.20 10.71
CA LEU A 130 -7.84 -15.52 9.43
C LEU A 130 -6.49 -15.09 8.84
N GLN A 131 -5.59 -14.52 9.66
CA GLN A 131 -4.23 -14.19 9.27
C GLN A 131 -3.44 -15.41 8.79
N TYR A 132 -3.62 -16.57 9.42
CA TYR A 132 -3.03 -17.83 8.96
C TYR A 132 -3.53 -18.18 7.56
N GLU A 133 -4.84 -18.12 7.34
CA GLU A 133 -5.44 -18.40 6.03
C GLU A 133 -4.93 -17.42 4.96
N PHE A 134 -4.71 -16.16 5.29
CA PHE A 134 -4.14 -15.17 4.37
C PHE A 134 -2.65 -15.40 4.09
N ARG A 135 -1.86 -15.74 5.11
CA ARG A 135 -0.44 -16.07 4.94
C ARG A 135 -0.23 -17.29 4.04
N MET A 136 -1.15 -18.26 4.10
CA MET A 136 -1.15 -19.43 3.20
C MET A 136 -1.40 -19.04 1.73
N MET A 137 -1.94 -17.83 1.46
CA MET A 137 -2.13 -17.36 0.09
C MET A 137 -0.86 -16.83 -0.55
N LYS A 138 0.16 -16.44 0.24
CA LYS A 138 1.39 -15.81 -0.26
C LYS A 138 1.90 -16.51 -1.54
N THR A 139 1.97 -15.74 -2.62
CA THR A 139 2.51 -16.14 -3.93
C THR A 139 3.87 -15.49 -4.13
N LYS A 140 4.51 -15.76 -5.26
CA LYS A 140 5.68 -14.99 -5.70
C LYS A 140 5.30 -13.52 -5.83
N ASP A 141 6.25 -12.63 -5.54
CA ASP A 141 6.03 -11.19 -5.45
C ASP A 141 5.62 -10.55 -6.79
N ASP A 142 5.96 -11.17 -7.94
CA ASP A 142 5.63 -10.68 -9.29
C ASP A 142 4.46 -11.46 -9.94
N ASN A 143 3.36 -11.65 -9.22
CA ASN A 143 2.19 -12.29 -9.81
C ASN A 143 1.44 -11.30 -10.72
N LYS A 144 1.03 -11.74 -11.92
CA LYS A 144 0.28 -10.92 -12.88
C LYS A 144 -1.23 -11.01 -12.70
N PHE A 145 -1.70 -11.31 -11.48
CA PHE A 145 -3.12 -11.57 -11.25
C PHE A 145 -3.97 -10.34 -11.56
N VAL A 146 -3.54 -9.17 -11.10
CA VAL A 146 -4.19 -7.88 -11.38
C VAL A 146 -4.23 -7.59 -12.88
N GLU A 147 -3.12 -7.81 -13.59
CA GLU A 147 -3.02 -7.57 -15.05
C GLU A 147 -4.01 -8.47 -15.83
N HIS A 148 -4.08 -9.75 -15.45
CA HIS A 148 -5.01 -10.72 -16.03
C HIS A 148 -6.47 -10.49 -15.61
N ILE A 149 -6.71 -9.92 -14.44
CA ILE A 149 -8.01 -9.34 -14.13
C ILE A 149 -8.25 -8.22 -15.12
N ALA A 150 -7.41 -7.19 -15.18
CA ALA A 150 -7.64 -5.96 -15.95
C ALA A 150 -7.92 -6.21 -17.45
N SER A 151 -7.16 -7.11 -18.09
CA SER A 151 -7.28 -7.37 -19.53
C SER A 151 -7.33 -8.85 -19.90
N GLU A 152 -8.31 -9.23 -20.74
CA GLU A 152 -8.40 -10.59 -21.30
C GLU A 152 -7.25 -10.94 -22.25
N SER A 153 -6.64 -9.93 -22.90
CA SER A 153 -5.53 -10.11 -23.84
C SER A 153 -4.22 -10.48 -23.13
N ALA A 154 -4.15 -10.34 -21.80
CA ALA A 154 -2.97 -10.67 -21.02
C ALA A 154 -2.72 -12.19 -20.94
N PHE A 155 -3.74 -13.01 -21.15
CA PHE A 155 -3.59 -14.46 -21.10
C PHE A 155 -2.84 -15.00 -22.32
N ALA A 156 -1.81 -15.80 -22.09
CA ALA A 156 -1.09 -16.50 -23.15
C ALA A 156 -2.05 -17.34 -24.01
N SER A 157 -1.91 -17.24 -25.34
CA SER A 157 -2.58 -18.13 -26.27
C SER A 157 -1.81 -19.45 -26.34
N PHE A 158 -2.52 -20.58 -26.27
CA PHE A 158 -1.92 -21.88 -26.51
C PHE A 158 -2.81 -22.69 -27.45
N GLN A 159 -2.18 -23.48 -28.33
CA GLN A 159 -2.90 -24.33 -29.27
C GLN A 159 -3.40 -25.57 -28.52
N THR A 160 -4.70 -25.62 -28.22
CA THR A 160 -5.33 -26.76 -27.51
C THR A 160 -5.07 -28.11 -28.19
N GLY A 161 -4.95 -28.13 -29.53
CA GLY A 161 -4.64 -29.35 -30.28
C GLY A 161 -3.29 -29.98 -29.93
N VAL A 162 -2.31 -29.15 -29.58
CA VAL A 162 -0.96 -29.57 -29.20
C VAL A 162 -0.96 -30.30 -27.86
N VAL A 163 -1.68 -29.76 -26.87
CA VAL A 163 -1.85 -30.40 -25.55
C VAL A 163 -2.65 -31.69 -25.64
N SER A 164 -3.75 -31.69 -26.40
CA SER A 164 -4.57 -32.88 -26.61
C SER A 164 -3.80 -34.00 -27.30
N PHE A 165 -2.95 -33.66 -28.29
CA PHE A 165 -2.07 -34.63 -28.94
C PHE A 165 -1.08 -35.28 -27.96
N MET A 166 -0.49 -34.51 -27.05
CA MET A 166 0.40 -35.05 -26.01
C MET A 166 -0.31 -36.06 -25.09
N GLY A 167 -1.54 -35.74 -24.67
CA GLY A 167 -2.33 -36.63 -23.84
C GLY A 167 -2.68 -37.95 -24.53
N ILE A 168 -3.02 -37.88 -25.83
CA ILE A 168 -3.26 -39.06 -26.67
C ILE A 168 -1.98 -39.91 -26.77
N MET A 169 -0.82 -39.29 -27.02
CA MET A 169 0.46 -39.99 -27.08
C MET A 169 0.78 -40.69 -25.75
N GLY A 170 0.60 -40.00 -24.61
CA GLY A 170 0.87 -40.58 -23.28
C GLY A 170 -0.05 -41.77 -22.96
N PHE A 171 -1.31 -41.70 -23.39
CA PHE A 171 -2.25 -42.82 -23.29
C PHE A 171 -1.79 -44.03 -24.10
N PHE A 172 -1.41 -43.84 -25.38
CA PHE A 172 -0.93 -44.93 -26.22
C PHE A 172 0.39 -45.53 -25.70
N THR A 173 1.30 -44.72 -25.16
CA THR A 173 2.51 -45.21 -24.50
C THR A 173 2.19 -46.06 -23.28
N THR A 174 1.24 -45.62 -22.44
CA THR A 174 0.80 -46.40 -21.26
C THR A 174 0.15 -47.71 -21.69
N LEU A 175 -0.73 -47.67 -22.68
CA LEU A 175 -1.43 -48.84 -23.21
C LEU A 175 -0.45 -49.86 -23.80
N TYR A 176 0.55 -49.40 -24.53
CA TYR A 176 1.61 -50.26 -25.07
C TYR A 176 2.37 -51.00 -23.96
N CYS A 177 2.77 -50.29 -22.89
CA CYS A 177 3.45 -50.91 -21.75
C CYS A 177 2.58 -51.96 -21.03
N ILE A 178 1.26 -51.75 -20.95
CA ILE A 178 0.32 -52.68 -20.30
C ILE A 178 0.09 -53.93 -21.15
N LEU A 179 -0.07 -53.77 -22.47
CA LEU A 179 -0.39 -54.88 -23.38
C LEU A 179 0.83 -55.77 -23.67
N TYR A 180 2.04 -55.22 -23.55
CA TYR A 180 3.28 -55.90 -23.96
C TYR A 180 4.37 -55.88 -22.86
N PRO A 181 4.11 -56.37 -21.64
CA PRO A 181 5.00 -56.18 -20.50
C PRO A 181 6.35 -56.91 -20.61
N SER A 182 6.40 -58.08 -21.25
CA SER A 182 7.65 -58.84 -21.46
C SER A 182 8.46 -58.30 -22.64
N SER A 183 7.82 -58.02 -23.78
CA SER A 183 8.51 -57.55 -24.98
C SER A 183 8.92 -56.07 -24.91
N ALA A 184 8.20 -55.22 -24.17
CA ALA A 184 8.58 -53.81 -24.03
C ALA A 184 9.88 -53.60 -23.22
N LEU A 185 10.25 -54.57 -22.38
CA LEU A 185 11.45 -54.53 -21.53
C LEU A 185 12.60 -55.41 -22.07
N GLU A 186 12.31 -56.39 -22.93
CA GLU A 186 13.33 -57.26 -23.54
C GLU A 186 13.82 -56.75 -24.90
N ASP A 187 12.98 -55.99 -25.64
CA ASP A 187 13.36 -55.37 -26.91
C ASP A 187 13.99 -53.97 -26.66
N GLY A 188 15.32 -53.88 -26.87
CA GLY A 188 16.07 -52.63 -26.70
C GLY A 188 15.53 -51.46 -27.53
N LEU A 189 14.89 -51.73 -28.69
CA LEU A 189 14.26 -50.69 -29.52
C LEU A 189 12.99 -50.14 -28.88
N GLY A 190 12.21 -50.97 -28.19
CA GLY A 190 11.00 -50.57 -27.47
C GLY A 190 11.31 -49.61 -26.31
N ILE A 191 12.35 -49.91 -25.53
CA ILE A 191 12.82 -49.04 -24.44
C ILE A 191 13.28 -47.68 -24.99
N ILE A 192 14.04 -47.68 -26.09
CA ILE A 192 14.53 -46.44 -26.72
C ILE A 192 13.35 -45.61 -27.23
N ALA A 193 12.36 -46.23 -27.89
CA ALA A 193 11.18 -45.55 -28.40
C ALA A 193 10.34 -44.92 -27.29
N ILE A 194 10.09 -45.67 -26.19
CA ILE A 194 9.41 -45.15 -25.01
C ILE A 194 10.21 -43.98 -24.42
N GLY A 195 11.52 -44.13 -24.25
CA GLY A 195 12.40 -43.08 -23.74
C GLY A 195 12.35 -41.79 -24.57
N ILE A 196 12.36 -41.89 -25.90
CA ILE A 196 12.22 -40.75 -26.81
C ILE A 196 10.86 -40.06 -26.62
N ILE A 197 9.77 -40.82 -26.49
CA ILE A 197 8.43 -40.25 -26.26
C ILE A 197 8.37 -39.55 -24.90
N LEU A 198 8.90 -40.16 -23.84
CA LEU A 198 8.95 -39.56 -22.50
C LEU A 198 9.75 -38.24 -22.49
N ILE A 199 10.93 -38.23 -23.12
CA ILE A 199 11.77 -37.04 -23.22
C ILE A 199 11.07 -35.96 -24.05
N GLY A 200 10.48 -36.33 -25.19
CA GLY A 200 9.73 -35.41 -26.05
C GLY A 200 8.55 -34.78 -25.30
N GLN A 201 7.79 -35.58 -24.55
CA GLN A 201 6.69 -35.09 -23.71
C GLN A 201 7.20 -34.14 -22.62
N PHE A 202 8.28 -34.50 -21.93
CA PHE A 202 8.86 -33.66 -20.88
C PHE A 202 9.34 -32.30 -21.44
N MET A 203 10.10 -32.31 -22.54
CA MET A 203 10.58 -31.09 -23.20
C MET A 203 9.43 -30.19 -23.64
N MET A 204 8.38 -30.79 -24.20
CA MET A 204 7.21 -30.07 -24.67
C MET A 204 6.36 -29.51 -23.53
N SER A 205 6.16 -30.27 -22.45
CA SER A 205 5.52 -29.79 -21.23
C SER A 205 6.31 -28.65 -20.59
N SER A 206 7.64 -28.75 -20.55
CA SER A 206 8.52 -27.68 -20.06
C SER A 206 8.39 -26.41 -20.92
N ALA A 207 8.34 -26.56 -22.25
CA ALA A 207 8.17 -25.43 -23.16
C ALA A 207 6.80 -24.75 -23.01
N ILE A 208 5.73 -25.54 -22.78
CA ILE A 208 4.39 -25.00 -22.54
C ILE A 208 4.33 -24.30 -21.17
N TYR A 209 4.95 -24.89 -20.14
CA TYR A 209 5.04 -24.28 -18.82
C TYR A 209 5.73 -22.92 -18.88
N GLU A 210 6.91 -22.81 -19.51
CA GLU A 210 7.62 -21.53 -19.67
C GLU A 210 6.75 -20.45 -20.34
N ARG A 211 6.00 -20.82 -21.38
CA ARG A 211 5.09 -19.88 -22.07
C ARG A 211 3.85 -19.49 -21.27
N THR A 212 3.42 -20.32 -20.33
CA THR A 212 2.13 -20.17 -19.62
C THR A 212 2.29 -19.93 -18.12
N LYS A 213 3.51 -19.82 -17.63
CA LYS A 213 3.85 -19.68 -16.21
C LYS A 213 3.08 -18.55 -15.52
N ASP A 214 2.94 -17.38 -16.16
CA ASP A 214 2.21 -16.25 -15.56
C ASP A 214 0.70 -16.53 -15.46
N THR A 215 0.14 -17.23 -16.45
CA THR A 215 -1.26 -17.66 -16.43
C THR A 215 -1.47 -18.75 -15.37
N TRP A 216 -0.49 -19.64 -15.23
CA TRP A 216 -0.46 -20.69 -14.22
C TRP A 216 -0.48 -20.11 -12.81
N ASP A 217 0.43 -19.17 -12.51
CA ASP A 217 0.51 -18.51 -11.21
C ASP A 217 -0.79 -17.74 -10.90
N THR A 218 -1.41 -17.12 -11.91
CA THR A 218 -2.72 -16.45 -11.79
C THR A 218 -3.84 -17.44 -11.47
N MET A 219 -3.90 -18.60 -12.15
CA MET A 219 -4.92 -19.61 -11.88
C MET A 219 -4.76 -20.24 -10.49
N ILE A 220 -3.52 -20.41 -10.01
CA ILE A 220 -3.25 -20.83 -8.63
C ILE A 220 -3.75 -19.77 -7.64
N MET A 221 -3.46 -18.48 -7.87
CA MET A 221 -3.97 -17.41 -7.02
C MET A 221 -5.50 -17.37 -7.01
N PHE A 222 -6.15 -17.50 -8.17
CA PHE A 222 -7.61 -17.63 -8.28
C PHE A 222 -8.14 -18.77 -7.41
N CYS A 223 -7.52 -19.96 -7.46
CA CYS A 223 -7.92 -21.10 -6.64
C CYS A 223 -7.75 -20.83 -5.14
N LYS A 224 -6.64 -20.18 -4.74
CA LYS A 224 -6.38 -19.79 -3.36
C LYS A 224 -7.45 -18.82 -2.84
N VAL A 225 -7.75 -17.78 -3.61
CA VAL A 225 -8.78 -16.77 -3.32
C VAL A 225 -10.16 -17.41 -3.21
N PHE A 226 -10.56 -18.20 -4.21
CA PHE A 226 -11.86 -18.89 -4.23
C PHE A 226 -12.07 -19.76 -3.00
N LYS A 227 -11.04 -20.50 -2.56
CA LYS A 227 -11.14 -21.35 -1.38
C LYS A 227 -11.37 -20.59 -0.08
N LYS A 228 -11.04 -19.30 -0.03
CA LYS A 228 -11.31 -18.46 1.15
C LYS A 228 -12.78 -18.20 1.37
N LEU A 229 -13.66 -18.40 0.38
CA LEU A 229 -15.11 -18.32 0.60
C LEU A 229 -15.56 -19.13 1.82
N LYS A 230 -15.06 -20.37 1.99
CA LYS A 230 -15.39 -21.23 3.15
C LYS A 230 -14.88 -20.71 4.49
N VAL A 231 -13.81 -19.91 4.48
CA VAL A 231 -13.25 -19.28 5.67
C VAL A 231 -14.08 -18.05 6.02
N LEU A 232 -14.39 -17.23 5.01
CA LEU A 232 -15.16 -15.99 5.15
C LEU A 232 -16.60 -16.24 5.59
N GLU A 233 -17.19 -17.40 5.27
CA GLU A 233 -18.50 -17.83 5.79
C GLU A 233 -18.57 -17.97 7.32
N LYS A 234 -17.42 -18.00 8.00
CA LYS A 234 -17.33 -18.17 9.46
C LYS A 234 -17.14 -16.85 10.20
N LEU A 235 -17.16 -15.71 9.50
CA LEU A 235 -17.12 -14.40 10.13
C LEU A 235 -18.36 -14.20 11.01
N ASP A 236 -18.22 -13.39 12.07
CA ASP A 236 -19.35 -13.07 12.95
C ASP A 236 -20.40 -12.26 12.20
N PRO A 237 -21.65 -12.75 12.11
CA PRO A 237 -22.71 -12.10 11.36
C PRO A 237 -23.15 -10.75 11.94
N ASN A 238 -22.86 -10.46 13.20
CA ASN A 238 -23.21 -9.18 13.82
C ASN A 238 -22.34 -8.03 13.31
N VAL A 239 -21.10 -8.31 12.91
CA VAL A 239 -20.12 -7.29 12.48
C VAL A 239 -19.91 -7.31 10.96
N PHE A 240 -20.04 -8.48 10.32
CA PHE A 240 -19.72 -8.69 8.92
C PHE A 240 -20.94 -9.03 8.06
N GLU A 241 -22.10 -8.44 8.36
CA GLU A 241 -23.38 -8.80 7.72
C GLU A 241 -23.32 -8.65 6.20
N ASP A 242 -22.90 -7.49 5.67
CA ASP A 242 -22.89 -7.32 4.21
C ASP A 242 -21.75 -8.07 3.52
N GLU A 243 -20.61 -8.26 4.20
CA GLU A 243 -19.56 -9.15 3.70
C GLU A 243 -20.08 -10.58 3.55
N LEU A 244 -20.85 -11.08 4.52
CA LEU A 244 -21.46 -12.41 4.45
C LEU A 244 -22.55 -12.49 3.37
N LYS A 245 -23.35 -11.44 3.17
CA LYS A 245 -24.30 -11.36 2.04
C LYS A 245 -23.56 -11.45 0.70
N GLU A 246 -22.44 -10.75 0.58
CA GLU A 246 -21.61 -10.75 -0.62
C GLU A 246 -20.96 -12.12 -0.86
N VAL A 247 -20.42 -12.76 0.19
CA VAL A 247 -19.91 -14.14 0.13
C VAL A 247 -20.99 -15.12 -0.32
N ALA A 248 -22.22 -15.00 0.21
CA ALA A 248 -23.35 -15.82 -0.19
C ALA A 248 -23.76 -15.59 -1.66
N ARG A 249 -23.73 -14.33 -2.13
CA ARG A 249 -23.99 -13.95 -3.53
C ARG A 249 -22.97 -14.60 -4.47
N ILE A 250 -21.68 -14.43 -4.18
CA ILE A 250 -20.57 -14.97 -4.98
C ILE A 250 -20.65 -16.49 -5.03
N LYS A 251 -20.89 -17.16 -3.89
CA LYS A 251 -21.06 -18.62 -3.84
C LYS A 251 -22.25 -19.11 -4.66
N LYS A 252 -23.36 -18.36 -4.70
CA LYS A 252 -24.52 -18.71 -5.54
C LYS A 252 -24.23 -18.54 -7.02
N ALA A 253 -23.51 -17.49 -7.41
CA ALA A 253 -23.08 -17.24 -8.78
C ALA A 253 -22.09 -18.32 -9.27
N MET A 254 -21.20 -18.76 -8.38
CA MET A 254 -20.20 -19.78 -8.65
C MET A 254 -20.75 -21.19 -8.37
N THR A 255 -21.32 -21.81 -9.41
CA THR A 255 -21.95 -23.16 -9.35
C THR A 255 -21.00 -24.27 -8.87
N SER A 256 -21.55 -25.46 -8.56
CA SER A 256 -20.78 -26.65 -8.14
C SER A 256 -19.61 -27.01 -9.07
N HIS A 257 -19.73 -26.72 -10.36
CA HIS A 257 -18.67 -26.90 -11.36
C HIS A 257 -17.39 -26.11 -11.01
N ALA A 258 -17.51 -24.93 -10.41
CA ALA A 258 -16.35 -24.12 -9.99
C ALA A 258 -15.48 -24.86 -8.96
N SER A 259 -16.11 -25.50 -7.97
CA SER A 259 -15.40 -26.25 -6.94
C SER A 259 -14.62 -27.45 -7.50
N PHE A 260 -15.19 -28.13 -8.52
CA PHE A 260 -14.53 -29.20 -9.23
C PHE A 260 -13.31 -28.69 -10.01
N VAL A 261 -13.47 -27.61 -10.79
CA VAL A 261 -12.38 -27.01 -11.56
C VAL A 261 -11.24 -26.54 -10.65
N VAL A 262 -11.55 -25.87 -9.53
CA VAL A 262 -10.56 -25.42 -8.54
C VAL A 262 -9.78 -26.60 -7.94
N THR A 263 -10.48 -27.69 -7.60
CA THR A 263 -9.84 -28.91 -7.08
C THR A 263 -8.94 -29.57 -8.14
N TYR A 264 -9.42 -29.64 -9.37
CA TYR A 264 -8.68 -30.20 -10.51
C TYR A 264 -7.41 -29.40 -10.81
N VAL A 265 -7.49 -28.06 -10.82
CA VAL A 265 -6.33 -27.17 -10.96
C VAL A 265 -5.33 -27.43 -9.85
N GLU A 266 -5.73 -27.50 -8.59
CA GLU A 266 -4.76 -27.71 -7.50
C GLU A 266 -4.07 -29.07 -7.55
N LEU A 267 -4.79 -30.13 -7.94
CA LEU A 267 -4.20 -31.47 -8.10
C LEU A 267 -3.18 -31.49 -9.25
N THR A 268 -3.52 -30.88 -10.38
CA THR A 268 -2.71 -30.92 -11.61
C THR A 268 -1.64 -29.84 -11.69
N MET A 269 -1.80 -28.75 -10.93
CA MET A 269 -1.00 -27.52 -11.04
C MET A 269 -0.43 -27.00 -9.72
N GLY A 270 -0.86 -27.53 -8.57
CA GLY A 270 -0.45 -27.06 -7.25
C GLY A 270 0.98 -27.43 -6.87
N SER A 271 1.66 -26.52 -6.16
CA SER A 271 3.06 -26.69 -5.72
C SER A 271 3.23 -27.47 -4.41
N SER A 272 2.16 -28.08 -3.88
CA SER A 272 2.23 -28.88 -2.67
C SER A 272 2.98 -30.18 -2.93
N SER A 273 3.89 -30.56 -2.03
CA SER A 273 4.59 -31.86 -2.07
C SER A 273 3.62 -33.05 -2.07
N ALA A 274 2.42 -32.89 -1.48
CA ALA A 274 1.37 -33.89 -1.53
C ALA A 274 0.81 -34.14 -2.94
N ASN A 275 0.95 -33.17 -3.86
CA ASN A 275 0.41 -33.24 -5.22
C ASN A 275 1.48 -33.56 -6.28
N ALA A 276 2.73 -33.79 -5.89
CA ALA A 276 3.83 -33.99 -6.82
C ALA A 276 3.57 -35.15 -7.81
N ILE A 277 2.96 -36.24 -7.33
CA ILE A 277 2.61 -37.38 -8.20
C ILE A 277 1.52 -37.02 -9.21
N PHE A 278 0.52 -36.23 -8.80
CA PHE A 278 -0.55 -35.77 -9.68
C PHE A 278 -0.02 -34.79 -10.71
N TYR A 279 0.94 -33.95 -10.35
CA TYR A 279 1.63 -33.07 -11.31
C TYR A 279 2.37 -33.87 -12.38
N VAL A 280 3.12 -34.90 -12.01
CA VAL A 280 3.84 -35.76 -12.98
C VAL A 280 2.85 -36.47 -13.91
N ILE A 281 1.78 -37.03 -13.35
CA ILE A 281 0.69 -37.65 -14.13
C ILE A 281 0.05 -36.61 -15.07
N ALA A 282 -0.22 -35.40 -14.56
CA ALA A 282 -0.85 -34.35 -15.34
C ALA A 282 0.03 -33.83 -16.47
N ALA A 283 1.34 -33.71 -16.24
CA ALA A 283 2.32 -33.36 -17.26
C ALA A 283 2.36 -34.44 -18.35
N PHE A 284 2.42 -35.71 -17.93
CA PHE A 284 2.50 -36.86 -18.82
C PHE A 284 1.27 -37.00 -19.75
N TYR A 285 0.08 -36.77 -19.22
CA TYR A 285 -1.18 -36.85 -19.99
C TYR A 285 -1.68 -35.50 -20.52
N GLY A 286 -0.91 -34.42 -20.41
CA GLY A 286 -1.32 -33.07 -20.86
C GLY A 286 -2.54 -32.50 -20.12
N LEU A 287 -2.90 -33.05 -18.95
CA LEU A 287 -4.09 -32.68 -18.19
C LEU A 287 -4.07 -31.23 -17.69
N TYR A 288 -2.88 -30.68 -17.47
CA TYR A 288 -2.72 -29.30 -17.01
C TYR A 288 -3.23 -28.26 -18.02
N GLY A 289 -3.14 -28.52 -19.34
CA GLY A 289 -3.66 -27.58 -20.34
C GLY A 289 -5.18 -27.56 -20.37
N ILE A 290 -5.81 -28.72 -20.12
CA ILE A 290 -7.26 -28.81 -19.88
C ILE A 290 -7.63 -28.03 -18.61
N ALA A 291 -6.85 -28.18 -17.54
CA ALA A 291 -7.07 -27.48 -16.28
C ALA A 291 -7.00 -25.95 -16.47
N LEU A 292 -5.94 -25.47 -17.15
CA LEU A 292 -5.76 -24.07 -17.52
C LEU A 292 -6.93 -23.53 -18.34
N GLN A 293 -7.43 -24.28 -19.33
CA GLN A 293 -8.54 -23.82 -20.17
C GLN A 293 -9.85 -23.69 -19.39
N GLN A 294 -10.16 -24.69 -18.56
CA GLN A 294 -11.37 -24.67 -17.72
C GLN A 294 -11.29 -23.55 -16.68
N ALA A 295 -10.13 -23.39 -16.04
CA ALA A 295 -9.89 -22.34 -15.07
C ALA A 295 -10.00 -20.94 -15.71
N LYS A 296 -9.39 -20.73 -16.89
CA LYS A 296 -9.51 -19.46 -17.64
C LYS A 296 -10.96 -19.13 -17.99
N LYS A 297 -11.72 -20.10 -18.52
CA LYS A 297 -13.15 -19.90 -18.84
C LYS A 297 -13.96 -19.50 -17.60
N LEU A 298 -13.71 -20.19 -16.49
CA LEU A 298 -14.38 -19.90 -15.22
C LEU A 298 -13.98 -18.53 -14.66
N PHE A 299 -12.70 -18.18 -14.76
CA PHE A 299 -12.15 -16.90 -14.32
C PHE A 299 -12.76 -15.73 -15.10
N ILE A 300 -12.75 -15.79 -16.43
CA ILE A 300 -13.32 -14.74 -17.29
C ILE A 300 -14.82 -14.59 -17.01
N LYS A 301 -15.56 -15.70 -16.94
CA LYS A 301 -17.01 -15.69 -16.69
C LYS A 301 -17.38 -15.00 -15.37
N ASN A 302 -16.57 -15.17 -14.33
CA ASN A 302 -16.86 -14.68 -12.97
C ASN A 302 -15.89 -13.56 -12.53
N ARG A 303 -15.26 -12.85 -13.48
CA ARG A 303 -14.23 -11.84 -13.19
C ARG A 303 -14.67 -10.81 -12.15
N GLY A 304 -15.90 -10.30 -12.27
CA GLY A 304 -16.44 -9.30 -11.33
C GLY A 304 -16.61 -9.85 -9.90
N ASP A 305 -17.08 -11.08 -9.76
CA ASP A 305 -17.23 -11.73 -8.45
C ASP A 305 -15.87 -12.09 -7.84
N ILE A 306 -14.88 -12.44 -8.67
CA ILE A 306 -13.50 -12.68 -8.23
C ILE A 306 -12.87 -11.39 -7.72
N LEU A 307 -13.06 -10.27 -8.42
CA LEU A 307 -12.59 -8.96 -7.98
C LEU A 307 -13.28 -8.55 -6.67
N SER A 308 -14.58 -8.79 -6.55
CA SER A 308 -15.32 -8.51 -5.29
C SER A 308 -14.78 -9.34 -4.12
N LEU A 309 -14.44 -10.61 -4.36
CA LEU A 309 -13.78 -11.47 -3.36
C LEU A 309 -12.35 -11.01 -3.04
N TYR A 310 -11.62 -10.51 -4.04
CA TYR A 310 -10.28 -9.93 -3.88
C TYR A 310 -10.34 -8.71 -2.96
N ASP A 311 -11.29 -7.81 -3.22
CA ASP A 311 -11.54 -6.61 -2.43
C ASP A 311 -11.94 -6.95 -1.00
N LEU A 312 -12.82 -7.95 -0.82
CA LEU A 312 -13.24 -8.40 0.50
C LEU A 312 -12.06 -8.93 1.33
N ILE A 313 -11.20 -9.75 0.73
CA ILE A 313 -9.98 -10.24 1.38
C ILE A 313 -9.07 -9.07 1.75
N GLY A 314 -8.84 -8.16 0.80
CA GLY A 314 -8.01 -6.97 1.00
C GLY A 314 -8.53 -6.09 2.13
N HIS A 315 -9.83 -5.84 2.17
CA HIS A 315 -10.52 -5.07 3.21
C HIS A 315 -10.34 -5.66 4.61
N LEU A 316 -10.54 -6.96 4.76
CA LEU A 316 -10.34 -7.65 6.04
C LEU A 316 -8.86 -7.62 6.48
N GLU A 317 -7.93 -7.80 5.55
CA GLU A 317 -6.50 -7.64 5.84
C GLU A 317 -6.14 -6.22 6.25
N THR A 318 -6.72 -5.19 5.61
CA THR A 318 -6.56 -3.79 6.01
C THR A 318 -7.09 -3.55 7.43
N CYS A 319 -8.28 -4.08 7.77
CA CYS A 319 -8.82 -3.95 9.13
C CYS A 319 -7.86 -4.54 10.19
N ILE A 320 -7.34 -5.74 9.93
CA ILE A 320 -6.35 -6.40 10.80
C ILE A 320 -5.04 -5.61 10.85
N ALA A 321 -4.59 -5.08 9.71
CA ALA A 321 -3.35 -4.33 9.63
C ALA A 321 -3.42 -3.02 10.41
N VAL A 322 -4.55 -2.32 10.32
CA VAL A 322 -4.83 -1.11 11.09
C VAL A 322 -4.91 -1.42 12.59
N ALA A 323 -5.57 -2.52 12.99
CA ALA A 323 -5.58 -2.97 14.38
C ALA A 323 -4.15 -3.21 14.92
N SER A 324 -3.31 -3.89 14.14
CA SER A 324 -1.90 -4.13 14.46
C SER A 324 -1.10 -2.82 14.56
N TYR A 325 -1.29 -1.92 13.60
CA TYR A 325 -0.61 -0.63 13.55
C TYR A 325 -0.96 0.26 14.75
N ARG A 326 -2.24 0.30 15.13
CA ARG A 326 -2.75 1.00 16.32
C ARG A 326 -2.14 0.46 17.60
N GLN A 327 -2.08 -0.87 17.76
CA GLN A 327 -1.41 -1.48 18.91
C GLN A 327 0.09 -1.15 18.95
N PHE A 328 0.76 -1.14 17.80
CA PHE A 328 2.18 -0.76 17.73
C PHE A 328 2.41 0.70 18.12
N LYS A 329 1.59 1.63 17.62
CA LYS A 329 1.75 3.05 17.91
C LYS A 329 1.37 3.41 19.35
N GLY A 330 0.40 2.71 19.92
CA GLY A 330 -0.07 2.88 21.30
C GLY A 330 -0.89 4.16 21.53
N GLU A 331 -0.51 5.27 20.91
CA GLU A 331 -1.23 6.54 20.98
C GLU A 331 -1.85 6.90 19.63
N TYR A 332 -3.17 6.97 19.59
CA TYR A 332 -3.93 7.38 18.41
C TYR A 332 -5.34 7.77 18.85
N CYS A 333 -6.08 8.41 17.95
CA CYS A 333 -7.50 8.64 18.11
C CYS A 333 -8.26 8.28 16.83
N THR A 334 -9.55 7.98 16.98
CA THR A 334 -10.50 8.00 15.86
C THR A 334 -10.87 9.46 15.57
N PRO A 335 -10.74 9.92 14.31
CA PRO A 335 -11.02 11.31 13.95
C PRO A 335 -12.53 11.62 14.04
N THR A 336 -12.86 12.90 14.20
CA THR A 336 -14.25 13.39 14.10
C THR A 336 -14.38 14.46 13.03
N PHE A 337 -15.36 14.33 12.15
CA PHE A 337 -15.52 15.26 11.02
C PHE A 337 -16.55 16.35 11.31
N HIS A 338 -16.29 17.58 10.84
CA HIS A 338 -17.18 18.72 11.00
C HIS A 338 -17.20 19.63 9.76
N ASP A 339 -18.20 20.48 9.59
CA ASP A 339 -18.35 21.30 8.39
C ASP A 339 -17.48 22.58 8.37
N SER A 340 -16.84 22.93 9.50
CA SER A 340 -15.92 24.07 9.55
C SER A 340 -14.63 23.77 8.80
N ALA A 341 -14.19 24.68 7.93
CA ALA A 341 -12.94 24.57 7.19
C ALA A 341 -11.73 24.89 8.09
N SER A 342 -11.51 24.12 9.15
CA SER A 342 -10.42 24.27 10.12
C SER A 342 -9.93 22.89 10.58
N ILE A 343 -8.77 22.84 11.23
CA ILE A 343 -8.25 21.62 11.86
C ILE A 343 -8.08 21.85 13.35
N ASN A 344 -8.74 21.03 14.15
CA ASN A 344 -8.54 20.93 15.59
C ASN A 344 -7.65 19.72 15.89
N ALA A 345 -6.43 19.96 16.35
CA ALA A 345 -5.48 18.89 16.65
C ALA A 345 -5.01 18.99 18.11
N VAL A 346 -5.09 17.89 18.85
CA VAL A 346 -4.61 17.79 20.25
C VAL A 346 -3.50 16.76 20.34
N SER A 347 -2.31 17.19 20.75
CA SER A 347 -1.11 16.37 20.85
C SER A 347 -0.80 15.59 19.57
N VAL A 348 -0.98 16.21 18.40
CA VAL A 348 -0.72 15.59 17.10
C VAL A 348 0.77 15.42 16.85
N TYR A 349 1.13 14.33 16.18
CA TYR A 349 2.51 14.04 15.80
C TYR A 349 2.63 13.30 14.47
N HIS A 350 3.84 13.33 13.90
CA HIS A 350 4.15 12.61 12.67
C HIS A 350 4.46 11.13 12.95
N PRO A 351 3.82 10.16 12.27
CA PRO A 351 4.02 8.74 12.55
C PRO A 351 5.45 8.23 12.34
N LEU A 352 6.22 8.85 11.43
CA LEU A 352 7.59 8.43 11.14
C LEU A 352 8.64 8.95 12.14
N ILE A 353 8.30 9.93 12.99
CA ILE A 353 9.24 10.50 13.94
C ILE A 353 9.25 9.63 15.21
N LYS A 354 10.44 9.14 15.60
CA LYS A 354 10.59 8.22 16.76
C LYS A 354 10.28 8.88 18.11
N LYS A 355 10.71 10.13 18.29
CA LYS A 355 10.51 10.91 19.52
C LYS A 355 9.95 12.29 19.16
N PRO A 356 8.67 12.35 18.75
CA PRO A 356 8.10 13.60 18.25
C PRO A 356 7.80 14.57 19.39
N VAL A 357 8.01 15.86 19.14
CA VAL A 357 7.36 16.92 19.92
C VAL A 357 5.94 17.05 19.42
N LYS A 358 4.98 16.75 20.29
CA LYS A 358 3.55 16.80 19.97
C LYS A 358 3.04 18.24 20.06
N ASN A 359 2.15 18.59 19.14
CA ASN A 359 1.57 19.93 19.08
C ASN A 359 0.05 19.90 19.30
N THR A 360 -0.48 20.91 19.98
CA THR A 360 -1.92 21.12 20.16
C THR A 360 -2.28 22.47 19.58
N LYS A 361 -3.16 22.49 18.58
CA LYS A 361 -3.49 23.72 17.86
C LYS A 361 -4.86 23.66 17.18
N HIS A 362 -5.59 24.77 17.25
CA HIS A 362 -6.65 25.10 16.30
C HIS A 362 -6.00 25.82 15.12
N VAL A 363 -6.09 25.24 13.94
CA VAL A 363 -5.54 25.79 12.70
C VAL A 363 -6.71 26.29 11.86
N ASP A 364 -6.74 27.60 11.65
CA ASP A 364 -7.78 28.26 10.88
C ASP A 364 -7.73 27.88 9.40
N ARG A 365 -8.81 28.19 8.69
CA ARG A 365 -8.97 27.90 7.26
C ARG A 365 -7.80 28.30 6.40
N LEU A 366 -7.31 29.53 6.59
CA LEU A 366 -6.23 30.12 5.84
C LEU A 366 -5.14 30.50 6.84
N SER A 367 -4.03 29.78 6.79
CA SER A 367 -3.02 29.84 7.82
C SER A 367 -1.62 29.95 7.22
N MET A 368 -0.81 30.84 7.79
CA MET A 368 0.61 30.97 7.47
C MET A 368 1.46 30.60 8.68
N VAL A 369 2.53 29.85 8.44
CA VAL A 369 3.47 29.42 9.46
C VAL A 369 4.86 29.94 9.13
N THR A 370 5.41 30.77 10.01
CA THR A 370 6.75 31.37 9.87
C THR A 370 7.74 30.80 10.89
N GLY A 371 9.02 31.15 10.73
CA GLY A 371 10.10 30.71 11.62
C GLY A 371 11.36 30.29 10.87
N ALA A 372 12.46 30.07 11.59
CA ALA A 372 13.76 29.72 11.02
C ALA A 372 13.75 28.40 10.23
N ASN A 373 14.78 28.18 9.41
CA ASN A 373 15.00 26.90 8.75
C ASN A 373 15.23 25.82 9.82
N ALA A 374 14.80 24.58 9.55
CA ALA A 374 14.88 23.47 10.51
C ALA A 374 14.08 23.62 11.82
N SER A 375 13.32 24.70 12.01
CA SER A 375 12.49 24.92 13.22
C SER A 375 11.25 24.01 13.34
N GLY A 376 10.92 23.27 12.28
CA GLY A 376 9.82 22.30 12.28
C GLY A 376 8.61 22.66 11.41
N LYS A 377 8.59 23.81 10.73
CA LYS A 377 7.49 24.29 9.87
C LYS A 377 6.95 23.23 8.90
N THR A 378 7.79 22.77 7.98
CA THR A 378 7.43 21.75 6.97
C THR A 378 7.00 20.44 7.63
N THR A 379 7.63 20.08 8.75
CA THR A 379 7.29 18.87 9.50
C THR A 379 5.88 18.98 10.09
N PHE A 380 5.49 20.14 10.59
CA PHE A 380 4.14 20.38 11.09
C PHE A 380 3.09 20.33 9.96
N ALA A 381 3.37 20.96 8.81
CA ALA A 381 2.49 20.86 7.64
C ALA A 381 2.29 19.41 7.19
N ARG A 382 3.39 18.64 7.03
CA ARG A 382 3.32 17.20 6.74
C ARG A 382 2.57 16.42 7.82
N THR A 383 2.77 16.76 9.09
CA THR A 383 2.09 16.11 10.22
C THR A 383 0.58 16.23 10.09
N LEU A 384 0.06 17.44 9.84
CA LEU A 384 -1.37 17.63 9.67
C LEU A 384 -1.89 16.93 8.41
N ALA A 385 -1.22 17.09 7.27
CA ALA A 385 -1.62 16.47 6.01
C ALA A 385 -1.67 14.93 6.09
N VAL A 386 -0.64 14.30 6.66
CA VAL A 386 -0.60 12.85 6.88
C VAL A 386 -1.74 12.40 7.79
N ASN A 387 -2.01 13.12 8.88
CA ASN A 387 -3.10 12.78 9.79
C ASN A 387 -4.48 12.94 9.14
N VAL A 388 -4.66 13.92 8.26
CA VAL A 388 -5.87 14.04 7.42
C VAL A 388 -6.02 12.83 6.50
N VAL A 389 -4.96 12.43 5.80
CA VAL A 389 -4.98 11.24 4.91
C VAL A 389 -5.33 9.99 5.70
N LEU A 390 -4.63 9.69 6.80
CA LEU A 390 -4.89 8.49 7.60
C LEU A 390 -6.30 8.51 8.22
N SER A 391 -6.80 9.68 8.60
CA SER A 391 -8.16 9.83 9.11
C SER A 391 -9.22 9.43 8.08
N GLN A 392 -9.03 9.82 6.81
CA GLN A 392 -10.00 9.56 5.74
C GLN A 392 -9.88 8.17 5.12
N THR A 393 -8.72 7.53 5.26
CA THR A 393 -8.40 6.25 4.58
C THR A 393 -8.44 5.06 5.52
N ILE A 394 -8.11 5.24 6.80
CA ILE A 394 -8.08 4.16 7.80
C ILE A 394 -8.70 4.56 9.15
N ASN A 395 -9.50 5.63 9.18
CA ASN A 395 -10.17 6.15 10.38
C ASN A 395 -9.23 6.32 11.59
N THR A 396 -7.98 6.76 11.37
CA THR A 396 -6.96 6.82 12.44
C THR A 396 -6.13 8.08 12.33
N ALA A 397 -5.96 8.80 13.44
CA ALA A 397 -5.01 9.90 13.56
C ALA A 397 -4.01 9.65 14.70
N MET A 398 -2.76 10.03 14.48
CA MET A 398 -1.66 10.06 15.45
C MET A 398 -1.78 11.31 16.33
N ALA A 399 -2.79 11.32 17.18
CA ALA A 399 -3.14 12.42 18.07
C ALA A 399 -3.97 11.90 19.26
N THR A 400 -4.18 12.75 20.27
CA THR A 400 -5.18 12.49 21.33
C THR A 400 -6.60 12.84 20.84
N ALA A 401 -6.72 13.89 20.03
CA ALA A 401 -7.96 14.24 19.34
C ALA A 401 -7.63 14.92 18.01
N PHE A 402 -8.42 14.64 16.97
CA PHE A 402 -8.22 15.20 15.63
C PHE A 402 -9.57 15.43 14.95
N GLN A 403 -9.85 16.68 14.58
CA GLN A 403 -11.13 17.08 13.98
C GLN A 403 -10.93 18.01 12.81
N PHE A 404 -11.64 17.79 11.71
CA PHE A 404 -11.52 18.59 10.49
C PHE A 404 -12.70 18.35 9.53
N LYS A 405 -12.82 19.15 8.48
CA LYS A 405 -13.76 18.93 7.36
C LYS A 405 -13.18 17.96 6.34
N LEU A 406 -13.96 16.94 5.97
CA LEU A 406 -13.58 15.99 4.91
C LEU A 406 -13.27 16.71 3.61
N GLY A 407 -12.15 16.36 2.99
CA GLY A 407 -11.64 17.06 1.82
C GLY A 407 -10.43 16.38 1.19
N ASN A 408 -10.24 16.63 -0.09
CA ASN A 408 -9.09 16.11 -0.82
C ASN A 408 -7.82 16.83 -0.37
N VAL A 409 -6.77 16.08 -0.06
CA VAL A 409 -5.46 16.62 0.30
C VAL A 409 -4.64 16.82 -0.95
N TYR A 410 -4.05 18.01 -1.06
CA TYR A 410 -3.16 18.37 -2.15
C TYR A 410 -1.96 19.15 -1.60
N SER A 411 -0.75 18.81 -2.01
CA SER A 411 0.44 19.49 -1.52
C SER A 411 1.37 20.01 -2.60
N SER A 412 2.18 20.97 -2.19
CA SER A 412 3.32 21.52 -2.92
C SER A 412 4.45 21.78 -1.92
N ILE A 413 5.09 20.71 -1.45
CA ILE A 413 6.14 20.77 -0.41
C ILE A 413 7.53 20.49 -1.01
N THR A 414 7.67 19.41 -1.77
CA THR A 414 8.94 18.95 -2.34
C THR A 414 8.80 18.84 -3.85
N ILE A 415 8.87 19.97 -4.54
CA ILE A 415 8.92 19.94 -6.01
C ILE A 415 10.33 19.48 -6.40
N SER A 416 10.43 18.51 -7.30
CA SER A 416 11.70 18.11 -7.92
C SER A 416 11.68 18.46 -9.40
N ASP A 417 12.86 18.67 -9.99
CA ASP A 417 12.97 18.89 -11.44
C ASP A 417 12.29 17.77 -12.22
N ASP A 418 11.50 18.14 -13.24
CA ASP A 418 11.02 17.20 -14.24
C ASP A 418 12.03 17.11 -15.38
N LEU A 419 13.11 16.36 -15.12
CA LEU A 419 14.19 16.12 -16.09
C LEU A 419 13.68 15.45 -17.37
N LEU A 420 12.55 14.74 -17.32
CA LEU A 420 11.97 14.03 -18.46
C LEU A 420 11.04 14.94 -19.28
N GLY A 421 10.27 15.80 -18.62
CA GLY A 421 9.43 16.83 -19.25
C GLY A 421 10.21 18.06 -19.73
N GLY A 422 11.45 18.23 -19.28
CA GLY A 422 12.32 19.36 -19.64
C GLY A 422 11.94 20.68 -18.97
N ASP A 423 11.02 20.65 -18.00
CA ASP A 423 10.65 21.82 -17.22
C ASP A 423 11.70 22.08 -16.13
N SER A 424 12.07 23.34 -15.96
CA SER A 424 12.82 23.75 -14.77
C SER A 424 11.95 23.63 -13.52
N PHE A 425 12.58 23.44 -12.35
CA PHE A 425 11.93 23.52 -11.03
C PHE A 425 10.85 24.62 -10.94
N TYR A 426 11.19 25.83 -11.40
CA TYR A 426 10.28 26.99 -11.33
C TYR A 426 9.02 26.82 -12.20
N MET A 427 9.16 26.23 -13.40
CA MET A 427 8.00 25.99 -14.27
C MET A 427 7.10 24.89 -13.72
N ALA A 428 7.69 23.82 -13.16
CA ALA A 428 6.94 22.76 -12.47
C ALA A 428 6.14 23.33 -11.29
N GLU A 429 6.75 24.22 -10.50
CA GLU A 429 6.09 24.93 -9.40
C GLU A 429 4.91 25.78 -9.88
N ILE A 430 5.09 26.59 -10.94
CA ILE A 430 4.00 27.39 -11.50
C ILE A 430 2.83 26.51 -11.98
N LYS A 431 3.12 25.39 -12.66
CA LYS A 431 2.08 24.46 -13.12
C LYS A 431 1.32 23.87 -11.94
N ARG A 432 2.03 23.47 -10.87
CA ARG A 432 1.42 22.95 -9.64
C ARG A 432 0.52 23.99 -8.96
N LEU A 433 0.99 25.22 -8.83
CA LEU A 433 0.20 26.32 -8.26
C LEU A 433 -1.06 26.62 -9.07
N LYS A 434 -0.95 26.65 -10.41
CA LYS A 434 -2.10 26.85 -11.30
C LYS A 434 -3.17 25.77 -11.11
N GLU A 435 -2.74 24.51 -10.99
CA GLU A 435 -3.63 23.39 -10.70
C GLU A 435 -4.31 23.55 -9.32
N MET A 436 -3.54 23.87 -8.28
CA MET A 436 -4.08 24.11 -6.93
C MET A 436 -5.12 25.23 -6.90
N VAL A 437 -4.86 26.35 -7.60
CA VAL A 437 -5.82 27.44 -7.74
C VAL A 437 -7.09 26.96 -8.44
N SER A 438 -6.96 26.17 -9.51
CA SER A 438 -8.11 25.62 -10.23
C SER A 438 -8.95 24.70 -9.33
N LEU A 439 -8.31 23.83 -8.55
CA LEU A 439 -8.96 22.94 -7.59
C LEU A 439 -9.67 23.72 -6.48
N SER A 440 -9.07 24.82 -6.00
CA SER A 440 -9.68 25.67 -4.96
C SER A 440 -11.01 26.32 -5.38
N GLN A 441 -11.27 26.37 -6.69
CA GLN A 441 -12.47 26.92 -7.30
C GLN A 441 -13.41 25.84 -7.87
N GLY A 442 -12.96 24.58 -7.91
CA GLY A 442 -13.63 23.47 -8.61
C GLY A 442 -14.83 22.84 -7.87
N GLY A 443 -15.34 23.48 -6.81
CA GLY A 443 -16.51 23.04 -6.04
C GLY A 443 -16.28 21.87 -5.08
N THR A 444 -15.16 21.12 -5.21
CA THR A 444 -14.77 20.07 -4.27
C THR A 444 -13.87 20.67 -3.18
N TYR A 445 -14.27 20.52 -1.93
CA TYR A 445 -13.48 21.04 -0.80
C TYR A 445 -12.11 20.35 -0.75
N THR A 446 -11.06 21.16 -0.82
CA THR A 446 -9.67 20.70 -0.91
C THR A 446 -8.84 21.35 0.20
N MET A 447 -7.93 20.57 0.77
CA MET A 447 -7.00 20.95 1.83
C MET A 447 -5.60 21.03 1.26
N PHE A 448 -5.10 22.25 1.14
CA PHE A 448 -3.82 22.58 0.53
C PHE A 448 -2.72 22.71 1.58
N PHE A 449 -1.59 22.07 1.34
CA PHE A 449 -0.38 22.18 2.16
C PHE A 449 0.81 22.61 1.29
N MET A 450 1.32 23.81 1.52
CA MET A 450 2.39 24.41 0.70
C MET A 450 3.61 24.72 1.55
N ASP A 451 4.81 24.53 0.98
CA ASP A 451 6.06 24.92 1.62
C ASP A 451 6.91 25.83 0.75
N GLU A 452 6.89 27.12 1.10
CA GLU A 452 7.55 28.24 0.43
C GLU A 452 7.16 28.34 -1.05
N MET A 453 6.29 29.30 -1.37
CA MET A 453 5.82 29.51 -2.74
C MET A 453 6.83 30.30 -3.59
N LEU A 454 6.98 29.89 -4.85
CA LEU A 454 7.72 30.60 -5.91
C LEU A 454 9.19 30.82 -5.53
N LYS A 455 9.86 29.75 -5.08
CA LYS A 455 11.29 29.78 -4.75
C LYS A 455 12.12 30.08 -6.02
N GLY A 456 13.18 30.88 -5.87
CA GLY A 456 14.16 31.09 -6.94
C GLY A 456 13.93 32.29 -7.88
N THR A 457 12.98 33.18 -7.57
CA THR A 457 12.81 34.49 -8.26
C THR A 457 13.13 35.69 -7.37
N ASN A 458 13.10 36.90 -7.95
CA ASN A 458 13.26 38.16 -7.23
C ASN A 458 12.25 38.27 -6.08
N ALA A 459 12.70 38.66 -4.88
CA ALA A 459 11.86 38.74 -3.69
C ALA A 459 10.62 39.63 -3.88
N VAL A 460 10.74 40.76 -4.59
CA VAL A 460 9.62 41.67 -4.84
C VAL A 460 8.57 41.02 -5.72
N GLU A 461 8.99 40.39 -6.82
CA GLU A 461 8.10 39.67 -7.73
C GLU A 461 7.46 38.46 -7.05
N ARG A 462 8.23 37.73 -6.24
CA ARG A 462 7.77 36.59 -5.45
C ARG A 462 6.64 37.01 -4.51
N ILE A 463 6.86 38.02 -3.68
CA ILE A 463 5.89 38.49 -2.70
C ILE A 463 4.61 38.97 -3.40
N ALA A 464 4.75 39.76 -4.48
CA ALA A 464 3.61 40.28 -5.23
C ALA A 464 2.78 39.17 -5.91
N ALA A 465 3.45 38.18 -6.52
CA ALA A 465 2.78 37.04 -7.14
C ALA A 465 2.12 36.15 -6.09
N ALA A 466 2.84 35.79 -5.02
CA ALA A 466 2.33 34.96 -3.94
C ALA A 466 1.12 35.59 -3.26
N SER A 467 1.16 36.89 -2.92
CA SER A 467 0.04 37.57 -2.28
C SER A 467 -1.22 37.55 -3.14
N THR A 468 -1.07 37.76 -4.46
CA THR A 468 -2.18 37.75 -5.41
C THR A 468 -2.79 36.35 -5.58
N ILE A 469 -1.95 35.32 -5.62
CA ILE A 469 -2.39 33.93 -5.66
C ILE A 469 -3.13 33.56 -4.37
N LEU A 470 -2.58 33.93 -3.20
CA LEU A 470 -3.20 33.67 -1.90
C LEU A 470 -4.54 34.39 -1.71
N ASP A 471 -4.72 35.56 -2.31
CA ASP A 471 -6.01 36.24 -2.37
C ASP A 471 -7.06 35.44 -3.16
N THR A 472 -6.63 34.65 -4.15
CA THR A 472 -7.51 33.78 -4.91
C THR A 472 -7.98 32.59 -4.07
N PHE A 473 -7.08 31.95 -3.31
CA PHE A 473 -7.46 30.90 -2.35
C PHE A 473 -8.44 31.40 -1.28
N ALA A 474 -8.29 32.67 -0.88
CA ALA A 474 -9.19 33.26 0.11
C ALA A 474 -10.65 33.36 -0.35
N GLN A 475 -10.88 33.40 -1.67
CA GLN A 475 -12.22 33.45 -2.27
C GLN A 475 -12.87 32.06 -2.44
N GLY A 476 -12.08 30.98 -2.43
CA GLY A 476 -12.57 29.60 -2.58
C GLY A 476 -12.97 28.93 -1.24
N ASP A 477 -13.77 27.87 -1.32
CA ASP A 477 -14.04 26.97 -0.19
C ASP A 477 -12.94 25.90 -0.10
N CYS A 478 -11.84 26.28 0.56
CA CYS A 478 -10.69 25.41 0.78
C CYS A 478 -10.04 25.68 2.13
N PHE A 479 -9.25 24.72 2.59
CA PHE A 479 -8.26 24.92 3.65
C PHE A 479 -6.88 25.12 3.02
N LEU A 480 -6.07 26.03 3.55
CA LEU A 480 -4.71 26.28 3.10
C LEU A 480 -3.80 26.51 4.31
N LEU A 481 -2.76 25.70 4.40
CA LEU A 481 -1.62 25.91 5.29
C LEU A 481 -0.36 26.15 4.47
N LEU A 482 0.18 27.37 4.56
CA LEU A 482 1.42 27.77 3.90
C LEU A 482 2.53 27.92 4.94
N THR A 483 3.65 27.23 4.76
CA THR A 483 4.90 27.53 5.48
C THR A 483 5.72 28.50 4.65
N THR A 484 6.24 29.57 5.26
CA THR A 484 7.04 30.58 4.56
C THR A 484 8.10 31.23 5.44
N HIS A 485 9.17 31.72 4.81
CA HIS A 485 10.16 32.62 5.39
C HIS A 485 9.85 34.11 5.17
N ASP A 486 8.94 34.45 4.27
CA ASP A 486 8.65 35.84 3.89
C ASP A 486 7.73 36.49 4.94
N ILE A 487 8.30 37.27 5.86
CA ILE A 487 7.55 37.97 6.91
C ILE A 487 6.65 39.04 6.29
N GLU A 488 7.08 39.68 5.21
CA GLU A 488 6.32 40.67 4.46
C GLU A 488 4.98 40.10 3.97
N LEU A 489 4.95 38.83 3.58
CA LEU A 489 3.73 38.14 3.15
C LEU A 489 2.73 38.01 4.31
N THR A 490 3.23 37.72 5.52
CA THR A 490 2.40 37.66 6.74
C THR A 490 1.78 39.00 7.10
N GLN A 491 2.50 40.09 6.86
CA GLN A 491 2.02 41.45 7.11
C GLN A 491 0.97 41.87 6.07
N LEU A 492 1.22 41.61 4.78
CA LEU A 492 0.30 41.94 3.69
C LEU A 492 -1.05 41.23 3.80
N LEU A 493 -1.03 39.98 4.27
CA LEU A 493 -2.23 39.12 4.33
C LEU A 493 -2.79 38.93 5.74
N GLY A 494 -2.26 39.64 6.74
CA GLY A 494 -2.60 39.42 8.15
C GLY A 494 -4.07 39.65 8.55
N SER A 495 -4.88 40.28 7.69
CA SER A 495 -6.33 40.41 7.89
C SER A 495 -7.13 39.23 7.33
N LYS A 496 -6.54 38.43 6.42
CA LYS A 496 -7.18 37.31 5.72
C LYS A 496 -6.68 35.95 6.20
N TYR A 497 -5.44 35.90 6.69
CA TYR A 497 -4.75 34.68 7.09
C TYR A 497 -4.36 34.75 8.57
N SER A 498 -4.59 33.66 9.29
CA SER A 498 -4.06 33.48 10.64
C SER A 498 -2.56 33.21 10.58
N ASN A 499 -1.82 33.87 11.46
CA ASN A 499 -0.37 33.75 11.52
C ASN A 499 0.05 32.90 12.72
N TYR A 500 0.90 31.92 12.46
CA TYR A 500 1.56 31.10 13.46
C TYR A 500 3.07 31.10 13.22
N HIS A 501 3.84 30.70 14.22
CA HIS A 501 5.28 30.59 14.08
C HIS A 501 5.91 29.50 14.95
N PHE A 502 7.09 29.06 14.52
CA PHE A 502 8.02 28.29 15.33
C PHE A 502 9.13 29.20 15.84
N LYS A 503 9.58 28.96 17.07
CA LYS A 503 10.64 29.74 17.71
C LYS A 503 11.96 28.96 17.72
N GLU A 504 13.05 29.70 17.70
CA GLU A 504 14.37 29.21 18.04
C GLU A 504 14.76 29.70 19.43
N VAL A 505 15.39 28.84 20.21
CA VAL A 505 15.92 29.16 21.53
C VAL A 505 17.43 29.24 21.40
N THR A 506 17.93 30.47 21.33
CA THR A 506 19.36 30.76 21.29
C THR A 506 19.89 30.83 22.71
N THR A 507 20.90 30.02 23.01
CA THR A 507 21.77 30.18 24.18
C THR A 507 23.16 30.64 23.72
N ASP A 508 24.01 31.10 24.63
CA ASP A 508 25.37 31.58 24.31
C ASP A 508 26.25 30.51 23.61
N GLN A 509 25.86 29.23 23.65
CA GLN A 509 26.66 28.11 23.14
C GLN A 509 25.94 27.27 22.05
N GLU A 510 24.61 27.32 21.96
CA GLU A 510 23.84 26.46 21.03
C GLU A 510 22.51 27.11 20.63
N ILE A 511 22.08 26.87 19.39
CA ILE A 511 20.70 27.13 18.93
C ILE A 511 19.92 25.83 19.02
N THR A 512 18.88 25.83 19.83
CA THR A 512 17.97 24.71 19.98
C THR A 512 16.58 25.09 19.49
N TYR A 513 15.82 24.10 19.01
CA TYR A 513 14.44 24.28 18.57
C TYR A 513 13.55 23.50 19.51
N ASP A 514 12.52 24.15 20.06
CA ASP A 514 11.55 23.47 20.92
C ASP A 514 10.49 22.69 20.12
N TYR A 515 10.44 22.92 18.80
CA TYR A 515 9.50 22.32 17.84
C TYR A 515 8.02 22.52 18.22
N ARG A 516 7.68 23.65 18.86
CA ARG A 516 6.31 24.02 19.22
C ARG A 516 5.78 25.15 18.34
N ILE A 517 4.51 25.04 17.97
CA ILE A 517 3.79 26.07 17.22
C ILE A 517 3.16 27.10 18.16
N TYR A 518 3.36 28.38 17.86
CA TYR A 518 2.87 29.53 18.62
C TYR A 518 1.97 30.45 17.78
N ASP A 519 1.09 31.20 18.43
CA ASP A 519 0.28 32.24 17.78
C ASP A 519 1.09 33.48 17.41
N GLY A 520 0.73 34.12 16.30
CA GLY A 520 1.32 35.36 15.84
C GLY A 520 2.49 35.17 14.87
N ILE A 521 3.11 36.28 14.51
CA ILE A 521 4.25 36.36 13.60
C ILE A 521 5.55 36.20 14.42
N THR A 522 6.57 35.56 13.86
CA THR A 522 7.89 35.50 14.50
C THR A 522 8.49 36.90 14.67
N THR A 523 9.10 37.19 15.81
CA THR A 523 9.69 38.51 16.13
C THR A 523 11.18 38.63 15.76
N GLY A 524 11.77 37.65 15.07
CA GLY A 524 13.16 37.74 14.61
C GLY A 524 13.66 36.49 13.88
N SER A 525 14.75 36.65 13.14
CA SER A 525 15.56 35.54 12.60
C SER A 525 16.99 35.68 13.15
N ASN A 526 17.49 34.66 13.84
CA ASN A 526 18.83 34.64 14.43
C ASN A 526 19.88 34.03 13.48
N ALA A 527 19.73 34.21 12.17
CA ALA A 527 20.69 33.68 11.20
C ALA A 527 22.12 34.20 11.44
N ILE A 528 22.27 35.45 11.88
CA ILE A 528 23.58 36.03 12.24
C ILE A 528 24.10 35.46 13.57
N ALA A 529 23.22 35.20 14.54
CA ALA A 529 23.63 34.52 15.78
C ALA A 529 24.10 33.07 15.50
N LEU A 530 23.60 32.44 14.43
CA LEU A 530 24.03 31.12 13.97
C LEU A 530 25.50 31.11 13.55
N LEU A 531 26.02 32.22 12.98
CA LEU A 531 27.44 32.37 12.67
C LEU A 531 28.29 32.33 13.95
N ARG A 532 27.85 33.01 15.01
CA ARG A 532 28.51 33.00 16.33
C ARG A 532 28.55 31.58 16.92
N VAL A 533 27.44 30.86 16.88
CA VAL A 533 27.37 29.47 17.37
C VAL A 533 28.24 28.52 16.53
N CYS A 534 28.39 28.78 15.23
CA CYS A 534 29.30 28.04 14.36
C CYS A 534 30.78 28.43 14.52
N ASN A 535 31.14 29.24 15.52
CA ASN A 535 32.50 29.74 15.78
C ASN A 535 33.13 30.48 14.59
N TYR A 536 32.32 31.25 13.86
CA TYR A 536 32.85 32.25 12.94
C TYR A 536 33.56 33.36 13.73
N ASP A 537 34.55 34.01 13.11
CA ASP A 537 35.24 35.16 13.69
C ASP A 537 34.22 36.24 14.12
N GLU A 538 34.34 36.76 15.35
CA GLU A 538 33.42 37.77 15.87
C GLU A 538 33.42 39.03 15.02
N ASP A 539 34.53 39.37 14.36
CA ASP A 539 34.57 40.50 13.43
C ASP A 539 33.60 40.30 12.26
N ILE A 540 33.45 39.06 11.75
CA ILE A 540 32.49 38.71 10.69
C ILE A 540 31.06 38.85 11.21
N VAL A 541 30.79 38.36 12.43
CA VAL A 541 29.45 38.39 13.03
C VAL A 541 29.01 39.83 13.30
N VAL A 542 29.89 40.64 13.88
CA VAL A 542 29.63 42.06 14.20
C VAL A 542 29.39 42.86 12.91
N GLU A 543 30.22 42.68 11.89
CA GLU A 543 30.07 43.39 10.63
C GLU A 543 28.81 42.94 9.87
N ALA A 544 28.48 41.65 9.88
CA ALA A 544 27.23 41.14 9.33
C ALA A 544 26.00 41.73 10.05
N GLN A 545 26.03 41.80 11.38
CA GLN A 545 24.94 42.41 12.17
C GLN A 545 24.79 43.89 11.84
N LYS A 546 25.89 44.64 11.80
CA LYS A 546 25.89 46.06 11.46
C LYS A 546 25.31 46.33 10.07
N ARG A 547 25.65 45.50 9.08
CA ARG A 547 25.10 45.59 7.72
C ARG A 547 23.60 45.30 7.69
N ALA A 548 23.15 44.26 8.41
CA ALA A 548 21.74 43.91 8.51
C ALA A 548 20.91 45.00 9.20
N ASP A 549 21.40 45.53 10.33
CA ASP A 549 20.73 46.61 11.07
C ASP A 549 20.62 47.88 10.22
N HIS A 550 21.68 48.22 9.48
CA HIS A 550 21.65 49.37 8.58
C HIS A 550 20.68 49.16 7.41
N TYR A 551 20.70 47.99 6.76
CA TYR A 551 19.75 47.69 5.69
C TYR A 551 18.30 47.75 6.20
N GLY A 552 18.01 47.19 7.38
CA GLY A 552 16.68 47.26 7.98
C GLY A 552 16.22 48.69 8.30
N ALA A 553 17.14 49.60 8.58
CA ALA A 553 16.83 51.01 8.85
C ALA A 553 16.74 51.89 7.58
N THR A 554 17.53 51.61 6.55
CA THR A 554 17.71 52.50 5.39
C THR A 554 17.29 51.92 4.04
N ASN A 555 17.03 50.62 3.96
CA ASN A 555 16.88 49.87 2.70
C ASN A 555 18.09 50.00 1.74
N THR A 556 19.27 50.33 2.26
CA THR A 556 20.52 50.40 1.47
C THR A 556 21.63 49.58 2.14
N TRP A 557 22.59 49.08 1.36
CA TRP A 557 23.75 48.34 1.90
C TRP A 557 24.92 49.29 2.17
N ILE A 558 25.63 49.04 3.27
CA ILE A 558 26.94 49.64 3.53
C ILE A 558 28.02 48.74 2.92
N ALA A 559 28.99 49.35 2.23
CA ALA A 559 30.12 48.65 1.61
C ALA A 559 31.10 48.11 2.65
#